data_AF-A0A383C7G8-F1
#
_entry.id   AF-A0A383C7G8-F1
#
_cell.length_a   1.000
_cell.length_b   1.000
_cell.length_c   1.000
_cell.angle_alpha   90.00
_cell.angle_beta   90.00
_cell.angle_gamma   90.00
#
_symmetry.space_group_name_H-M   'P 1'
#
loop_
_entity.id
_entity.type
_entity.pdbx_description
1 polymer ?
#
loop_
_entity_poly.entity_id
_entity_poly.type
_entity_poly.pdbx_seq_one_letter_code
_entity_poly.pdbx_strand_id
1 'polypeptide(L)' 'KFGDDYQCHFSQGSELCNTRLSKVQETIGRLGLEPERVKQFEISMNDFVQLPQIIKDFQEEIDELGPNPFKGM' A
#
# COMPACT_ATOMS: atom_id res chain seq x y z
N LYS A 1 3.34 -12.98 -2.28
CA LYS A 1 3.58 -14.42 -2.60
C LYS A 1 3.56 -15.24 -1.30
N PHE A 2 3.06 -16.48 -1.28
CA PHE A 2 3.12 -17.38 -0.11
C PHE A 2 3.91 -18.66 -0.47
N GLY A 3 4.72 -19.19 0.46
CA GLY A 3 5.57 -20.36 0.22
C GLY A 3 7.06 -20.02 0.01
N ASP A 4 7.80 -20.87 -0.71
CA ASP A 4 9.27 -20.80 -0.85
C ASP A 4 9.83 -19.49 -1.44
N ASP A 5 8.98 -18.72 -2.12
CA ASP A 5 9.31 -17.41 -2.68
C ASP A 5 9.13 -16.25 -1.68
N TYR A 6 8.75 -16.54 -0.43
CA TYR A 6 8.47 -15.52 0.57
C TYR A 6 9.77 -14.89 1.10
N GLN A 7 10.04 -13.65 0.66
CA GLN A 7 11.30 -12.94 0.92
C GLN A 7 11.34 -12.18 2.26
N CYS A 8 10.42 -12.42 3.19
CA CYS A 8 10.49 -11.71 4.46
C CYS A 8 11.68 -12.22 5.27
N HIS A 9 12.62 -11.32 5.55
CA HIS A 9 13.79 -11.62 6.38
C HIS A 9 13.43 -12.16 7.78
N PHE A 10 12.23 -11.86 8.27
CA PHE A 10 11.72 -12.26 9.58
C PHE A 10 10.56 -13.28 9.51
N SER A 11 10.43 -14.01 8.39
CA SER A 11 9.51 -15.14 8.17
C SER A 11 8.00 -14.89 8.28
N GLN A 12 7.52 -13.83 8.94
CA GLN A 12 6.09 -13.54 9.12
C GLN A 12 5.75 -12.04 9.08
N GLY A 13 6.76 -11.16 9.02
CA GLY A 13 6.55 -9.71 9.06
C GLY A 13 5.66 -9.18 7.94
N SER A 14 5.84 -9.67 6.70
CA SER A 14 5.04 -9.23 5.55
C SER A 14 3.60 -9.71 5.63
N GLU A 15 3.35 -10.93 6.14
CA GLU A 15 2.00 -11.44 6.40
C GLU A 15 1.25 -10.61 7.45
N LEU A 16 1.94 -10.28 8.56
CA LEU A 16 1.40 -9.40 9.59
C LEU A 16 1.11 -7.99 9.05
N CYS A 17 1.98 -7.46 8.19
CA CYS A 17 1.77 -6.18 7.52
C CYS A 17 0.52 -6.22 6.64
N ASN A 18 0.36 -7.27 5.82
CA ASN A 18 -0.79 -7.44 4.92
C ASN A 18 -2.12 -7.49 5.70
N THR A 19 -2.15 -8.26 6.80
CA THR A 19 -3.32 -8.33 7.70
C THR A 19 -3.63 -6.99 8.37
N ARG A 20 -2.61 -6.20 8.73
CA ARG A 20 -2.81 -4.89 9.35
C ARG A 20 -3.29 -3.87 8.33
N LEU A 21 -2.74 -3.88 7.12
CA LEU A 21 -3.11 -2.95 6.07
C LEU A 21 -4.55 -3.13 5.62
N SER A 22 -5.04 -4.37 5.52
CA SER A 22 -6.45 -4.62 5.19
C SER A 22 -7.40 -4.00 6.22
N LYS A 23 -7.06 -4.05 7.51
CA LYS A 23 -7.82 -3.38 8.59
C LYS A 23 -7.74 -1.86 8.52
N VAL A 24 -6.59 -1.32 8.10
CA VAL A 24 -6.43 0.12 7.86
C VAL A 24 -7.32 0.57 6.71
N GLN A 25 -7.30 -0.14 5.58
CA GLN A 25 -8.15 0.14 4.43
C GLN A 25 -9.64 0.05 4.77
N GLU A 26 -10.05 -0.96 5.56
CA GLU A 26 -11.43 -1.05 6.07
C GLU A 26 -11.79 0.18 6.92
N THR A 27 -10.90 0.60 7.81
CA THR A 27 -11.10 1.77 8.68
C THR A 27 -11.22 3.06 7.87
N ILE A 28 -10.37 3.24 6.85
CA ILE A 28 -10.44 4.35 5.90
C ILE A 28 -11.80 4.39 5.21
N GLY A 29 -12.28 3.24 4.71
CA GLY A 29 -13.61 3.12 4.11
C GLY A 29 -14.74 3.51 5.06
N ARG A 30 -14.66 3.08 6.34
CA ARG A 30 -15.64 3.47 7.37
C ARG A 30 -15.64 4.96 7.69
N LEU A 31 -14.53 5.66 7.46
CA LEU A 31 -14.43 7.11 7.59
C LEU A 31 -14.93 7.87 6.36
N GLY A 32 -15.42 7.16 5.32
CA GLY A 32 -15.92 7.76 4.09
C GLY A 32 -14.82 8.17 3.11
N LEU A 33 -13.63 7.58 3.23
CA LEU A 33 -12.52 7.77 2.31
C LEU A 33 -12.33 6.55 1.40
N GLU A 34 -11.75 6.78 0.23
CA GLU A 34 -11.35 5.74 -0.71
C GLU A 34 -10.22 4.89 -0.11
N PRO A 35 -10.41 3.57 0.11
CA PRO A 35 -9.37 2.69 0.66
C PRO A 35 -8.06 2.68 -0.15
N GLU A 36 -8.13 3.01 -1.44
CA GLU A 36 -7.03 3.10 -2.38
C GLU A 36 -6.01 4.19 -2.00
N ARG A 37 -6.38 5.13 -1.13
CA ARG A 37 -5.45 6.13 -0.56
C ARG A 37 -4.29 5.52 0.24
N VAL A 38 -4.38 4.23 0.57
CA VAL A 38 -3.29 3.46 1.20
C VAL A 38 -3.08 2.16 0.42
N LYS A 39 -1.85 1.93 -0.04
CA LYS A 39 -1.46 0.70 -0.74
C LYS A 39 -0.19 0.09 -0.15
N GLN A 40 -0.07 -1.22 -0.27
CA GLN A 40 1.13 -1.98 0.06
C GLN A 40 1.67 -2.62 -1.21
N PHE A 41 2.98 -2.53 -1.37
CA PHE A 41 3.73 -3.18 -2.44
C PHE A 41 4.81 -4.06 -1.82
N GLU A 42 4.95 -5.28 -2.33
CA GLU A 42 6.09 -6.15 -2.02
C GLU A 42 7.18 -5.86 -3.06
N ILE A 43 8.32 -5.32 -2.63
CA ILE A 43 9.43 -4.91 -3.50
C ILE A 43 10.69 -5.66 -3.08
N SER A 44 11.31 -6.37 -4.01
CA SER A 44 12.59 -7.04 -3.80
C SER A 44 13.77 -6.10 -4.08
N MET A 45 14.96 -6.49 -3.64
CA MET A 45 16.19 -5.73 -3.90
C MET A 45 16.47 -5.54 -5.40
N ASN A 46 16.00 -6.47 -6.25
CA ASN A 46 16.21 -6.43 -7.69
C ASN A 46 15.21 -5.52 -8.42
N ASP A 47 14.16 -5.05 -7.75
CA ASP A 47 13.09 -4.26 -8.35
C ASP A 47 13.40 -2.76 -8.41
N PHE A 48 14.65 -2.36 -8.17
CA PHE A 48 15.08 -0.97 -8.16
C PHE A 48 14.70 -0.20 -9.44
N VAL A 49 14.74 -0.84 -10.59
CA VAL A 49 14.35 -0.23 -11.88
C VAL A 49 12.85 0.08 -11.94
N GLN A 50 12.03 -0.73 -11.26
CA GLN A 50 10.57 -0.66 -11.29
C GLN A 50 10.02 0.30 -10.23
N LEU A 51 10.75 0.47 -9.13
CA LEU A 51 10.35 1.28 -7.99
C LEU A 51 9.92 2.73 -8.35
N PRO A 52 10.66 3.48 -9.20
CA PRO A 52 10.23 4.82 -9.59
C PRO A 52 8.87 4.83 -10.30
N GLN A 53 8.58 3.82 -11.12
CA GLN A 53 7.31 3.73 -11.83
C GLN A 53 6.17 3.42 -10.85
N ILE A 54 6.36 2.51 -9.90
CA ILE A 54 5.36 2.19 -8.87
C ILE A 54 4.98 3.44 -8.07
N ILE A 55 5.98 4.26 -7.69
CA ILE A 55 5.74 5.52 -6.96
C ILE A 55 4.96 6.50 -7.83
N LYS A 56 5.35 6.62 -9.11
CA LYS A 56 4.68 7.50 -10.07
C LYS A 56 3.23 7.11 -10.29
N ASP A 57 2.96 5.83 -10.53
CA ASP A 57 1.60 5.32 -10.75
C ASP A 57 0.71 5.58 -9.51
N PHE A 58 1.25 5.35 -8.31
CA PHE A 58 0.53 5.66 -7.08
C PHE A 58 0.30 7.17 -6.90
N GLN A 59 1.25 8.01 -7.30
CA GLN A 59 1.06 9.46 -7.28
C GLN A 59 -0.08 9.88 -8.21
N GLU A 60 -0.09 9.38 -9.45
CA GLU A 60 -1.12 9.68 -10.44
C GLU A 60 -2.52 9.29 -9.92
N GLU A 61 -2.64 8.12 -9.30
CA GLU A 61 -3.89 7.68 -8.67
C GLU A 61 -4.32 8.58 -7.50
N ILE A 62 -3.39 9.00 -6.64
CA ILE A 62 -3.71 9.95 -5.55
C ILE A 62 -4.14 11.31 -6.11
N ASP A 63 -3.52 11.77 -7.19
CA ASP A 63 -3.90 13.01 -7.87
C ASP A 63 -5.32 12.91 -8.47
N GLU A 64 -5.69 11.76 -9.04
CA GLU A 64 -7.04 11.48 -9.54
C GLU A 64 -8.10 11.44 -8.43
N LEU A 65 -7.76 10.88 -7.26
CA LEU A 65 -8.63 10.88 -6.06
C LEU A 65 -8.82 12.28 -5.46
N GLY A 66 -7.98 13.24 -5.86
CA GLY A 66 -8.03 14.61 -5.37
C GLY A 66 -7.68 14.74 -3.87
N PRO A 67 -7.83 15.96 -3.32
CA PRO A 67 -7.44 16.25 -1.94
C PRO A 67 -8.25 15.43 -0.94
N ASN A 68 -7.59 15.03 0.16
CA ASN A 68 -8.28 14.38 1.26
C ASN A 68 -9.39 15.31 1.81
N PRO A 69 -10.65 14.85 1.93
CA PRO A 69 -11.77 15.68 2.40
C PRO A 69 -11.61 16.18 3.83
N PHE A 70 -10.77 15.54 4.65
CA PHE A 70 -10.42 16.02 6.00
C PHE A 70 -9.35 17.11 6.02
N LYS A 71 -8.74 17.44 4.88
CA LYS A 71 -7.74 18.51 4.80
C LYS A 71 -8.42 19.87 4.99
N GLY A 72 -8.31 20.44 6.19
CA GLY A 72 -8.82 21.77 6.54
C GLY A 72 -10.14 21.77 7.32
N MET A 73 -10.68 20.60 7.66
CA MET A 73 -11.60 20.43 8.81
C MET A 73 -10.79 20.38 10.11
#